data_AF-A0AA36J3V0-F1
#
_entry.id   AF-A0AA36J3V0-F1
#
_cell.length_a   1.000
_cell.length_b   1.000
_cell.length_c   1.000
_cell.angle_alpha   90.00
_cell.angle_beta   90.00
_cell.angle_gamma   90.00
#
_symmetry.space_group_name_H-M   'P 1'
#
loop_
_entity.id
_entity.type
_entity.pdbx_description
1 polymer ?
#
loop_
_entity_poly.entity_id
_entity_poly.type
_entity_poly.pdbx_seq_one_letter_code
_entity_poly.pdbx_strand_id
1 'polypeptide(L)'
;MRAAPKSAPKSALKSAPKSAPSKANYGPFKSQPSLRPSARPSARPTEPTRPTRPTGPSRPPARPTTPPTPPAEEATWESDWDAGWAEPPSSWEPYEPNEPNEPNEPEVEPVSWVSVPGESLLVTQGYHETGPAVLHDPGIQTLLSDSNSLLYELAGDELFNQITYQHDHDWSLFPEIGHSLKQLGYGEVAICLAICPNIALWAVGMAGQQRKRMQAARLALCVAFAATGQAPEIVSRSPDFMQLCQRADVSMEGLPAASSGRKWKKANAKENGHSEEWNEDWKNGKENWKDRKKEKKEEWKKEWKEEWKEKDWKEDWKKDWKKDWNDWKEERAEGPEAEADAIDAEIEAAAAAAAQDAEAEAPAAPAEPEAEAEMPEPEAVPEPAPKRPRMEKPIPRDSPLWLFVENPPKELEGYILETLVMASNGGKRRSLYAQADGALQAVLGSAASEVTCRDADASACPEVGSALKLLGDKEEPFTLAMSPTRSLCGIGVAATRQVRSRAAKLSLTTLIALQMAENGEDIPDLSEATEVADFLEEARVAKDALLHS
;
A
#
# COMPACT_ATOMS: atom_id res chain seq x y z
N MET A 1 -17.66 37.07 -69.52
CA MET A 1 -18.08 36.75 -68.13
C MET A 1 -17.04 35.85 -67.49
N ARG A 2 -16.03 36.45 -66.84
CA ARG A 2 -14.98 35.77 -66.06
C ARG A 2 -14.20 36.82 -65.26
N ALA A 3 -13.94 36.47 -64.00
CA ALA A 3 -12.87 36.91 -63.10
C ALA A 3 -12.69 38.41 -62.78
N ALA A 4 -12.97 38.77 -61.53
CA ALA A 4 -12.43 39.94 -60.84
C ALA A 4 -11.35 39.51 -59.83
N PRO A 5 -10.21 40.21 -59.71
CA PRO A 5 -9.25 39.98 -58.63
C PRO A 5 -9.23 41.09 -57.57
N LYS A 6 -9.19 40.63 -56.31
CA LYS A 6 -8.40 41.07 -55.13
C LYS A 6 -8.14 42.57 -54.94
N SER A 7 -8.71 43.12 -53.86
CA SER A 7 -8.24 44.33 -53.17
C SER A 7 -7.68 43.98 -51.78
N ALA A 8 -6.54 44.59 -51.44
CA ALA A 8 -5.91 44.60 -50.12
C ALA A 8 -6.16 45.96 -49.42
N PRO A 9 -6.05 46.02 -48.09
CA PRO A 9 -5.14 47.02 -47.45
C PRO A 9 -4.39 46.41 -46.24
N LYS A 10 -3.07 46.57 -46.09
CA LYS A 10 -2.27 47.71 -45.55
C LYS A 10 -2.45 48.02 -44.04
N SER A 11 -1.30 47.96 -43.34
CA SER A 11 -0.92 48.63 -42.07
C SER A 11 -1.59 48.11 -40.78
N ALA A 12 -0.90 47.93 -39.63
CA ALA A 12 0.20 48.71 -39.08
C ALA A 12 1.15 47.89 -38.17
N LEU A 13 2.45 48.19 -38.27
CA LEU A 13 3.50 47.90 -37.29
C LEU A 13 3.39 48.87 -36.10
N LYS A 14 3.42 48.35 -34.86
CA LYS A 14 3.87 49.05 -33.64
C LYS A 14 4.46 47.99 -32.69
N SER A 15 5.79 47.88 -32.68
CA SER A 15 6.71 48.42 -31.66
C SER A 15 6.79 47.58 -30.38
N ALA A 16 7.84 46.76 -30.30
CA ALA A 16 8.28 46.03 -29.11
C ALA A 16 8.97 46.97 -28.10
N PRO A 17 8.77 46.82 -26.78
CA PRO A 17 9.60 47.47 -25.79
C PRO A 17 10.87 46.65 -25.51
N LYS A 18 12.02 47.29 -25.73
CA LYS A 18 13.33 46.89 -25.18
C LYS A 18 13.35 47.27 -23.70
N SER A 19 13.42 46.28 -22.79
CA SER A 19 13.88 46.50 -21.42
C SER A 19 15.29 45.91 -21.27
N ALA A 20 16.19 46.75 -20.77
CA ALA A 20 17.60 46.43 -20.56
C ALA A 20 17.79 45.52 -19.33
N PRO A 21 18.87 44.72 -19.28
CA PRO A 21 19.17 43.85 -18.16
C PRO A 21 19.75 44.65 -16.98
N SER A 22 19.09 44.54 -15.83
CA SER A 22 19.60 44.98 -14.53
C SER A 22 20.82 44.13 -14.16
N LYS A 23 21.98 44.78 -14.02
CA LYS A 23 23.20 44.20 -13.46
C LYS A 23 23.04 44.07 -11.95
N ALA A 24 22.70 42.89 -11.47
CA ALA A 24 22.88 42.53 -10.06
C ALA A 24 24.35 42.15 -9.83
N ASN A 25 25.00 42.91 -8.94
CA ASN A 25 26.29 42.62 -8.34
C ASN A 25 26.25 41.24 -7.64
N TYR A 26 26.91 40.24 -8.21
CA TYR A 26 27.37 39.08 -7.46
C TYR A 26 28.81 39.34 -7.03
N GLY A 27 28.99 39.50 -5.72
CA GLY A 27 30.31 39.54 -5.09
C GLY A 27 31.02 38.18 -5.22
N PRO A 28 32.35 38.15 -5.10
CA PRO A 28 33.14 36.94 -5.30
C PRO A 28 32.92 35.96 -4.14
N PHE A 29 32.25 34.85 -4.43
CA PHE A 29 32.27 33.66 -3.58
C PHE A 29 33.71 33.15 -3.52
N LYS A 30 34.35 33.34 -2.36
CA LYS A 30 35.62 32.70 -2.03
C LYS A 30 35.39 31.19 -2.00
N SER A 31 36.05 30.49 -2.91
CA SER A 31 36.22 29.05 -2.90
C SER A 31 36.83 28.62 -1.56
N GLN A 32 36.05 27.93 -0.73
CA GLN A 32 36.61 27.21 0.41
C GLN A 32 37.23 25.89 -0.08
N PRO A 33 38.39 25.51 0.49
CA PRO A 33 39.14 24.35 0.05
C PRO A 33 38.50 23.04 0.52
N SER A 34 38.46 22.09 -0.43
CA SER A 34 38.29 20.65 -0.23
C SER A 34 39.13 20.16 0.96
N LEU A 35 38.47 19.85 2.07
CA LEU A 35 39.06 19.08 3.16
C LEU A 35 38.95 17.60 2.82
N ARG A 36 40.08 17.02 2.42
CA ARG A 36 40.32 15.58 2.39
C ARG A 36 40.02 14.96 3.75
N PRO A 37 39.33 13.81 3.83
CA PRO A 37 39.41 12.97 5.02
C PRO A 37 40.77 12.28 5.05
N SER A 38 41.48 12.54 6.14
CA SER A 38 42.74 11.92 6.51
C SER A 38 42.56 10.42 6.75
N ALA A 39 43.52 9.64 6.27
CA ALA A 39 43.65 8.22 6.52
C ALA A 39 43.66 7.94 8.03
N ARG A 40 42.73 7.09 8.50
CA ARG A 40 42.74 6.58 9.87
C ARG A 40 43.21 5.12 9.86
N PRO A 41 44.15 4.75 10.74
CA PRO A 41 44.84 3.46 10.69
C PRO A 41 43.97 2.32 11.23
N SER A 42 44.16 1.18 10.58
CA SER A 42 43.70 -0.15 11.00
C SER A 42 44.23 -0.48 12.39
N ALA A 43 43.32 -0.60 13.37
CA ALA A 43 43.58 -1.19 14.67
C ALA A 43 42.54 -2.30 14.91
N ARG A 44 43.01 -3.52 14.74
CA ARG A 44 42.33 -4.80 14.92
C ARG A 44 42.02 -5.03 16.41
N PRO A 45 40.76 -5.22 16.82
CA PRO A 45 40.44 -5.76 18.13
C PRO A 45 40.58 -7.28 18.10
N THR A 46 41.36 -7.80 19.01
CA THR A 46 41.52 -9.21 19.35
C THR A 46 40.20 -9.86 19.77
N GLU A 47 39.93 -11.05 19.23
CA GLU A 47 38.88 -11.99 19.64
C GLU A 47 38.86 -12.25 21.15
N PRO A 48 37.70 -12.19 21.83
CA PRO A 48 37.50 -12.89 23.08
C PRO A 48 37.15 -14.36 22.82
N THR A 49 37.94 -15.21 23.46
CA THR A 49 37.92 -16.66 23.45
C THR A 49 36.54 -17.24 23.80
N ARG A 50 36.05 -18.10 22.91
CA ARG A 50 34.82 -18.92 23.04
C ARG A 50 34.91 -19.85 24.26
N PRO A 51 34.01 -19.77 25.26
CA PRO A 51 33.92 -20.80 26.28
C PRO A 51 33.25 -22.05 25.71
N THR A 52 33.89 -23.18 25.98
CA THR A 52 33.48 -24.54 25.66
C THR A 52 32.13 -24.88 26.27
N ARG A 53 31.20 -25.37 25.43
CA ARG A 53 29.89 -25.88 25.82
C ARG A 53 30.03 -27.30 26.38
N PRO A 54 29.66 -27.57 27.65
CA PRO A 54 29.59 -28.94 28.15
C PRO A 54 28.33 -29.64 27.61
N THR A 55 28.55 -30.85 27.11
CA THR A 55 27.56 -31.85 26.73
C THR A 55 26.95 -32.49 27.98
N GLY A 56 25.61 -32.62 28.01
CA GLY A 56 24.92 -33.41 29.04
C GLY A 56 23.39 -33.25 29.01
N PRO A 57 22.60 -34.32 28.80
CA PRO A 57 21.15 -34.26 28.75
C PRO A 57 20.54 -34.37 30.16
N SER A 58 19.79 -33.36 30.58
CA SER A 58 18.97 -33.42 31.80
C SER A 58 17.49 -33.42 31.42
N ARG A 59 16.89 -34.59 31.57
CA ARG A 59 15.47 -34.91 31.43
C ARG A 59 14.64 -34.07 32.42
N PRO A 60 13.60 -33.32 31.99
CA PRO A 60 12.73 -32.61 32.92
C PRO A 60 11.85 -33.60 33.70
N PRO A 61 11.63 -33.41 35.01
CA PRO A 61 10.69 -34.21 35.79
C PRO A 61 9.23 -33.88 35.43
N ALA A 62 8.40 -34.92 35.54
CA ALA A 62 6.98 -34.91 35.21
C ALA A 62 6.19 -33.83 35.97
N ARG A 63 5.30 -33.17 35.23
CA ARG A 63 4.32 -32.19 35.73
C ARG A 63 3.26 -32.91 36.57
N PRO A 64 3.03 -32.56 37.84
CA PRO A 64 1.93 -33.12 38.60
C PRO A 64 0.59 -32.61 38.08
N THR A 65 -0.32 -33.57 37.91
CA THR A 65 -1.72 -33.45 37.58
C THR A 65 -2.54 -32.78 38.70
N THR A 66 -3.59 -32.07 38.26
CA THR A 66 -4.81 -31.65 38.98
C THR A 66 -4.69 -30.56 40.07
N PRO A 67 -5.39 -29.40 39.91
CA PRO A 67 -5.66 -28.49 41.01
C PRO A 67 -6.77 -29.04 41.94
N PRO A 68 -6.73 -28.74 43.24
CA PRO A 68 -7.75 -29.18 44.20
C PRO A 68 -9.08 -28.45 43.99
N THR A 69 -10.15 -29.24 43.95
CA THR A 69 -11.55 -28.80 43.97
C THR A 69 -11.85 -28.06 45.29
N PRO A 70 -12.38 -26.83 45.25
CA PRO A 70 -12.82 -26.16 46.47
C PRO A 70 -14.08 -26.85 47.04
N PRO A 71 -14.24 -26.89 48.38
CA PRO A 71 -15.39 -27.51 49.01
C PRO A 71 -16.69 -26.77 48.63
N ALA A 72 -17.72 -27.55 48.29
CA ALA A 72 -19.07 -27.08 48.10
C ALA A 72 -19.63 -26.60 49.45
N GLU A 73 -19.65 -25.28 49.66
CA GLU A 73 -20.51 -24.66 50.66
C GLU A 73 -21.87 -24.38 50.00
N GLU A 74 -22.87 -25.18 50.38
CA GLU A 74 -24.28 -24.93 50.12
C GLU A 74 -24.70 -23.69 50.91
N ALA A 75 -24.61 -22.52 50.28
CA ALA A 75 -25.24 -21.31 50.78
C ALA A 75 -26.74 -21.37 50.48
N THR A 76 -27.53 -21.79 51.46
CA THR A 76 -28.98 -21.62 51.50
C THR A 76 -29.30 -20.12 51.65
N TRP A 77 -29.52 -19.41 50.54
CA TRP A 77 -29.95 -17.99 50.52
C TRP A 77 -31.45 -17.80 50.27
N GLU A 78 -32.23 -18.89 50.22
CA GLU A 78 -33.69 -18.84 50.08
C GLU A 78 -34.39 -19.02 51.42
N SER A 79 -34.46 -18.00 52.30
CA SER A 79 -35.47 -18.06 53.39
C SER A 79 -35.88 -16.77 54.12
N ASP A 80 -35.42 -15.55 53.78
CA ASP A 80 -35.72 -14.37 54.63
C ASP A 80 -36.21 -13.10 53.89
N TRP A 81 -36.97 -13.26 52.79
CA TRP A 81 -37.61 -12.13 52.09
C TRP A 81 -39.06 -11.82 52.53
N ASP A 82 -39.59 -12.53 53.54
CA ASP A 82 -41.01 -12.43 53.97
C ASP A 82 -41.22 -11.63 55.28
N ALA A 83 -40.21 -10.89 55.74
CA ALA A 83 -40.34 -10.02 56.90
C ALA A 83 -40.68 -8.57 56.47
N GLY A 84 -41.98 -8.31 56.25
CA GLY A 84 -42.62 -7.03 56.52
C GLY A 84 -42.05 -5.80 55.80
N TRP A 85 -42.51 -5.56 54.57
CA TRP A 85 -42.44 -4.25 53.93
C TRP A 85 -43.27 -3.24 54.71
N ALA A 86 -42.65 -2.57 55.68
CA ALA A 86 -43.20 -1.37 56.28
C ALA A 86 -43.37 -0.32 55.18
N GLU A 87 -44.58 0.24 55.07
CA GLU A 87 -44.91 1.27 54.10
C GLU A 87 -43.91 2.44 54.22
N PRO A 88 -43.22 2.82 53.13
CA PRO A 88 -42.29 3.93 53.18
C PRO A 88 -43.05 5.22 53.50
N PRO A 89 -42.49 6.10 54.36
CA PRO A 89 -43.13 7.37 54.71
C PRO A 89 -43.39 8.19 53.44
N SER A 90 -44.65 8.61 53.28
CA SER A 90 -45.26 9.31 52.13
C SER A 90 -44.66 10.69 51.79
N SER A 91 -43.46 11.03 52.26
CA SER A 91 -42.83 12.34 52.04
C SER A 91 -41.36 12.23 51.63
N TRP A 92 -41.03 11.29 50.75
CA TRP A 92 -39.78 11.35 49.98
C TRP A 92 -39.90 12.49 48.95
N GLU A 93 -39.50 13.69 49.33
CA GLU A 93 -39.10 14.70 48.36
C GLU A 93 -37.83 14.17 47.66
N PRO A 94 -37.79 14.09 46.32
CA PRO A 94 -36.61 13.59 45.60
C PRO A 94 -35.40 14.41 46.01
N TYR A 95 -34.44 13.77 46.68
CA TYR A 95 -33.12 14.32 46.85
C TYR A 95 -32.48 14.32 45.47
N GLU A 96 -32.62 15.42 44.71
CA GLU A 96 -31.75 15.71 43.59
C GLU A 96 -30.34 15.85 44.18
N PRO A 97 -29.47 14.84 44.05
CA PRO A 97 -28.11 15.00 44.52
C PRO A 97 -27.54 16.15 43.69
N ASN A 98 -27.10 17.22 44.35
CA ASN A 98 -26.27 18.24 43.70
C ASN A 98 -25.08 17.48 43.09
N GLU A 99 -25.15 17.19 41.79
CA GLU A 99 -24.04 16.65 41.04
C GLU A 99 -22.89 17.63 41.27
N PRO A 100 -21.80 17.20 41.94
CA PRO A 100 -20.68 18.09 42.18
C PRO A 100 -20.24 18.59 40.81
N ASN A 101 -20.38 19.90 40.56
CA ASN A 101 -19.98 20.57 39.33
C ASN A 101 -18.67 19.94 38.84
N GLU A 102 -18.75 19.12 37.79
CA GLU A 102 -17.55 18.58 37.17
C GLU A 102 -16.69 19.79 36.79
N PRO A 103 -15.43 19.86 37.26
CA PRO A 103 -14.59 21.00 36.94
C PRO A 103 -14.54 21.09 35.42
N ASN A 104 -15.05 22.21 34.87
CA ASN A 104 -15.04 22.47 33.43
C ASN A 104 -13.67 22.09 32.86
N GLU A 105 -13.63 21.03 32.06
CA GLU A 105 -12.43 20.71 31.29
C GLU A 105 -12.07 21.97 30.48
N PRO A 106 -10.80 22.40 30.50
CA PRO A 106 -10.39 23.57 29.73
C PRO A 106 -10.78 23.33 28.27
N GLU A 107 -11.57 24.24 27.70
CA GLU A 107 -11.96 24.17 26.29
C GLU A 107 -10.69 24.31 25.45
N VAL A 108 -10.22 23.18 24.91
CA VAL A 108 -8.97 23.15 24.16
C VAL A 108 -9.23 23.58 22.73
N GLU A 109 -8.44 24.52 22.23
CA GLU A 109 -8.59 25.00 20.86
C GLU A 109 -8.30 23.88 19.84
N PRO A 110 -9.05 23.83 18.73
CA PRO A 110 -8.87 22.78 17.72
C PRO A 110 -7.54 22.88 16.97
N VAL A 111 -6.86 24.03 17.05
CA VAL A 111 -5.56 24.29 16.44
C VAL A 111 -4.69 25.08 17.41
N SER A 112 -3.42 24.71 17.52
CA SER A 112 -2.44 25.41 18.36
C SER A 112 -1.04 25.27 17.79
N TRP A 113 -0.12 26.17 18.14
CA TRP A 113 1.28 26.07 17.73
C TRP A 113 2.10 25.39 18.82
N VAL A 114 2.85 24.36 18.43
CA VAL A 114 3.72 23.60 19.31
C VAL A 114 5.15 24.06 19.07
N SER A 115 5.87 24.38 20.16
CA SER A 115 7.29 24.67 20.12
C SER A 115 8.07 23.48 20.68
N VAL A 116 9.10 23.05 19.95
CA VAL A 116 10.04 22.00 20.38
C VAL A 116 11.38 22.63 20.77
N PRO A 117 12.14 22.02 21.70
CA PRO A 117 13.45 22.52 22.07
C PRO A 117 14.42 22.45 20.87
N GLY A 118 15.42 23.33 20.85
CA GLY A 118 16.44 23.39 19.77
C GLY A 118 17.32 22.14 19.66
N GLU A 119 17.30 21.28 20.68
CA GLU A 119 17.99 19.98 20.69
C GLU A 119 17.10 18.83 20.16
N SER A 120 15.85 19.10 19.81
CA SER A 120 14.93 18.09 19.26
C SER A 120 15.44 17.49 17.96
N LEU A 121 15.06 16.24 17.69
CA LEU A 121 15.46 15.54 16.47
C LEU A 121 15.05 16.33 15.22
N LEU A 122 13.88 16.96 15.26
CA LEU A 122 13.39 17.84 14.19
C LEU A 122 14.32 19.03 13.94
N VAL A 123 14.69 19.76 14.99
CA VAL A 123 15.56 20.94 14.81
C VAL A 123 16.96 20.53 14.37
N THR A 124 17.50 19.43 14.89
CA THR A 124 18.81 18.91 14.44
C THR A 124 18.80 18.45 12.97
N GLN A 125 17.65 18.04 12.44
CA GLN A 125 17.45 17.70 11.03
C GLN A 125 17.18 18.94 10.15
N GLY A 126 17.14 20.15 10.74
CA GLY A 126 16.97 21.41 10.02
C GLY A 126 15.51 21.85 9.86
N TYR A 127 14.56 21.21 10.55
CA TYR A 127 13.17 21.67 10.61
C TYR A 127 13.00 22.86 11.56
N HIS A 128 11.92 23.63 11.37
CA HIS A 128 11.61 24.75 12.25
C HIS A 128 11.34 24.31 13.71
N GLU A 129 11.64 25.17 14.69
CA GLU A 129 11.37 24.90 16.12
C GLU A 129 9.88 24.93 16.47
N THR A 130 9.03 25.41 15.56
CA THR A 130 7.58 25.52 15.77
C THR A 130 6.82 24.85 14.63
N GLY A 131 5.71 24.21 14.97
CA GLY A 131 4.82 23.55 14.02
C GLY A 131 3.36 23.58 14.51
N PRO A 132 2.38 23.67 13.61
CA PRO A 132 0.98 23.65 14.01
C PRO A 132 0.56 22.24 14.41
N ALA A 133 -0.30 22.16 15.41
CA ALA A 133 -0.98 20.95 15.85
C ALA A 133 -2.50 21.13 15.70
N VAL A 134 -3.17 20.12 15.13
CA VAL A 134 -4.62 20.11 14.95
C VAL A 134 -5.22 18.92 15.68
N LEU A 135 -6.20 19.19 16.55
CA LEU A 135 -7.04 18.18 17.19
C LEU A 135 -8.17 17.78 16.24
N HIS A 136 -8.38 16.48 16.04
CA HIS A 136 -9.52 16.00 15.29
C HIS A 136 -10.82 16.29 16.05
N ASP A 137 -11.49 17.39 15.69
CA ASP A 137 -12.76 17.82 16.25
C ASP A 137 -13.92 17.67 15.25
N PRO A 138 -15.11 17.18 15.65
CA PRO A 138 -16.28 17.07 14.77
C PRO A 138 -16.74 18.40 14.14
N GLY A 139 -16.49 19.53 14.79
CA GLY A 139 -16.81 20.88 14.31
C GLY A 139 -15.99 21.30 13.09
N ILE A 140 -14.82 20.70 12.85
CA ILE A 140 -13.99 20.93 11.66
C ILE A 140 -13.98 19.72 10.70
N GLN A 141 -14.97 18.82 10.81
CA GLN A 141 -15.01 17.57 10.04
C GLN A 141 -15.01 17.78 8.51
N THR A 142 -15.59 18.88 8.01
CA THR A 142 -15.57 19.23 6.59
C THR A 142 -14.14 19.43 6.11
N LEU A 143 -13.38 20.27 6.80
CA LEU A 143 -11.96 20.52 6.53
C LEU A 143 -11.09 19.26 6.70
N LEU A 144 -11.35 18.46 7.73
CA LEU A 144 -10.62 17.20 7.95
C LEU A 144 -10.86 16.18 6.83
N SER A 145 -12.05 16.19 6.22
CA SER A 145 -12.38 15.30 5.11
C SER A 145 -11.73 15.78 3.80
N ASP A 146 -11.63 17.10 3.62
CA ASP A 146 -11.03 17.74 2.44
C ASP A 146 -9.51 17.98 2.57
N SER A 147 -8.91 17.66 3.72
CA SER A 147 -7.51 17.98 4.03
C SER A 147 -6.52 17.41 3.02
N ASN A 148 -6.82 16.25 2.43
CA ASN A 148 -5.98 15.66 1.38
C ASN A 148 -6.00 16.48 0.09
N SER A 149 -7.17 16.94 -0.33
CA SER A 149 -7.33 17.77 -1.53
C SER A 149 -6.73 19.16 -1.31
N LEU A 150 -6.95 19.76 -0.13
CA LEU A 150 -6.32 21.03 0.24
C LEU A 150 -4.80 20.91 0.24
N LEU A 151 -4.25 19.85 0.82
CA LEU A 151 -2.81 19.64 0.85
C LEU A 151 -2.23 19.44 -0.55
N TYR A 152 -2.92 18.70 -1.42
CA TYR A 152 -2.50 18.53 -2.82
C TYR A 152 -2.49 19.86 -3.58
N GLU A 153 -3.51 20.69 -3.40
CA GLU A 153 -3.56 22.03 -4.02
C GLU A 153 -2.45 22.94 -3.48
N LEU A 154 -2.17 22.90 -2.18
CA LEU A 154 -1.17 23.75 -1.51
C LEU A 154 0.26 23.35 -1.84
N ALA A 155 0.57 22.06 -1.76
CA ALA A 155 1.91 21.52 -1.94
C ALA A 155 2.25 21.32 -3.43
N GLY A 156 1.26 21.07 -4.28
CA GLY A 156 1.47 20.60 -5.65
C GLY A 156 1.99 19.16 -5.70
N ASP A 157 2.04 18.59 -6.91
CA ASP A 157 2.32 17.16 -7.13
C ASP A 157 3.70 16.73 -6.60
N GLU A 158 4.73 17.56 -6.82
CA GLU A 158 6.11 17.26 -6.45
C GLU A 158 6.32 17.21 -4.93
N LEU A 159 5.79 18.19 -4.18
CA LEU A 159 5.94 18.22 -2.72
C LEU A 159 4.99 17.23 -2.06
N PHE A 160 3.77 17.05 -2.58
CA PHE A 160 2.77 16.15 -2.01
C PHE A 160 3.30 14.72 -1.89
N ASN A 161 3.98 14.22 -2.92
CA ASN A 161 4.55 12.86 -2.95
C ASN A 161 5.74 12.65 -2.01
N GLN A 162 6.29 13.73 -1.44
CA GLN A 162 7.46 13.68 -0.54
C GLN A 162 7.07 13.84 0.93
N ILE A 163 5.78 14.05 1.22
CA ILE A 163 5.28 14.17 2.58
C ILE A 163 5.23 12.79 3.21
N THR A 164 5.90 12.63 4.34
CA THR A 164 5.91 11.39 5.13
C THR A 164 5.08 11.58 6.40
N TYR A 165 4.49 10.48 6.89
CA TYR A 165 3.67 10.47 8.09
C TYR A 165 4.23 9.47 9.08
N GLN A 166 4.50 9.90 10.31
CA GLN A 166 4.95 9.04 11.39
C GLN A 166 3.91 9.05 12.50
N HIS A 167 3.44 7.87 12.90
CA HIS A 167 2.45 7.72 13.97
C HIS A 167 3.14 7.41 15.28
N ASP A 168 2.75 8.10 16.34
CA ASP A 168 3.26 7.91 17.68
C ASP A 168 2.08 7.86 18.66
N HIS A 169 1.80 6.67 19.18
CA HIS A 169 0.61 6.41 19.98
C HIS A 169 0.79 6.82 21.45
N ASP A 170 2.02 6.81 21.94
CA ASP A 170 2.39 6.90 23.34
C ASP A 170 3.47 7.96 23.62
N TRP A 171 3.77 8.81 22.63
CA TRP A 171 4.81 9.83 22.68
C TRP A 171 6.23 9.25 22.87
N SER A 172 6.45 8.03 22.40
CA SER A 172 7.74 7.34 22.52
C SER A 172 8.76 7.79 21.46
N LEU A 173 8.28 8.16 20.27
CA LEU A 173 9.13 8.60 19.15
C LEU A 173 9.42 10.10 19.23
N PHE A 174 8.43 10.90 19.66
CA PHE A 174 8.51 12.35 19.75
C PHE A 174 8.06 12.87 21.12
N PRO A 175 8.75 12.48 22.22
CA PRO A 175 8.37 12.86 23.58
C PRO A 175 8.36 14.38 23.78
N GLU A 176 9.23 15.11 23.10
CA GLU A 176 9.29 16.57 23.16
C GLU A 176 8.00 17.22 22.63
N ILE A 177 7.38 16.66 21.60
CA ILE A 177 6.10 17.15 21.05
C ILE A 177 4.97 16.86 22.04
N GLY A 178 4.95 15.65 22.61
CA GLY A 178 3.99 15.26 23.63
C GLY A 178 4.03 16.16 24.88
N HIS A 179 5.23 16.49 25.37
CA HIS A 179 5.41 17.42 26.48
C HIS A 179 4.89 18.82 26.16
N SER A 180 5.18 19.35 24.98
CA SER A 180 4.69 20.67 24.57
C SER A 180 3.16 20.70 24.40
N LEU A 181 2.56 19.63 23.88
CA LEU A 181 1.09 19.48 23.82
C LEU A 181 0.46 19.43 25.21
N LYS A 182 1.08 18.72 26.16
CA LYS A 182 0.63 18.68 27.55
C LYS A 182 0.66 20.05 28.24
N GLN A 183 1.66 20.88 27.91
CA GLN A 183 1.73 22.26 28.40
C GLN A 183 0.61 23.17 27.85
N LEU A 184 0.12 22.86 26.65
CA LEU A 184 -1.03 23.54 26.03
C LEU A 184 -2.39 23.03 26.55
N GLY A 185 -2.40 22.09 27.50
CA GLY A 185 -3.61 21.54 28.10
C GLY A 185 -4.23 20.37 27.32
N TYR A 186 -3.56 19.88 26.26
CA TYR A 186 -3.99 18.64 25.61
C TYR A 186 -3.68 17.44 26.52
N GLY A 187 -4.60 16.49 26.56
CA GLY A 187 -4.38 15.20 27.22
C GLY A 187 -3.35 14.33 26.48
N GLU A 188 -3.11 13.13 26.99
CA GLU A 188 -2.27 12.11 26.35
C GLU A 188 -2.99 11.49 25.15
N VAL A 189 -3.08 12.27 24.08
CA VAL A 189 -3.70 11.88 22.81
C VAL A 189 -2.60 11.42 21.85
N ALA A 190 -2.84 10.28 21.20
CA ALA A 190 -1.94 9.76 20.18
C ALA A 190 -1.77 10.75 19.01
N ILE A 191 -0.54 10.89 18.52
CA ILE A 191 -0.12 11.92 17.54
C ILE A 191 0.36 11.33 16.21
N CYS A 192 0.20 12.09 15.14
CA CYS A 192 0.74 11.80 13.81
C CYS A 192 1.55 13.01 13.37
N LEU A 193 2.83 12.80 13.14
CA LEU A 193 3.74 13.81 12.64
C LEU A 193 3.77 13.75 11.10
N ALA A 194 3.36 14.82 10.44
CA ALA A 194 3.51 14.99 8.99
C ALA A 194 4.76 15.82 8.72
N ILE A 195 5.66 15.32 7.87
CA ILE A 195 6.97 15.94 7.59
C ILE A 195 7.10 16.18 6.08
N CYS A 196 7.48 17.39 5.69
CA CYS A 196 7.82 17.76 4.31
C CYS A 196 9.30 18.21 4.23
N PRO A 197 10.23 17.31 3.84
CA PRO A 197 11.67 17.58 3.92
C PRO A 197 12.15 18.77 3.07
N ASN A 198 11.63 18.94 1.86
CA ASN A 198 12.13 19.95 0.91
C ASN A 198 11.99 21.40 1.38
N ILE A 199 10.96 21.65 2.17
CA ILE A 199 10.65 22.99 2.69
C ILE A 199 10.86 23.06 4.20
N ALA A 200 11.44 22.02 4.81
CA ALA A 200 11.71 21.92 6.23
C ALA A 200 10.46 22.21 7.11
N LEU A 201 9.27 21.83 6.64
CA LEU A 201 8.01 21.96 7.39
C LEU A 201 7.62 20.65 8.06
N TRP A 202 7.00 20.77 9.22
CA TRP A 202 6.36 19.68 9.93
C TRP A 202 5.08 20.16 10.61
N ALA A 203 4.18 19.24 10.92
CA ALA A 203 2.93 19.52 11.61
C ALA A 203 2.40 18.28 12.32
N VAL A 204 1.50 18.46 13.30
CA VAL A 204 1.00 17.39 14.17
C VAL A 204 -0.51 17.24 14.03
N GLY A 205 -0.97 16.02 13.82
CA GLY A 205 -2.38 15.65 13.95
C GLY A 205 -2.64 14.86 15.22
N MET A 206 -3.70 15.18 15.95
CA MET A 206 -4.08 14.51 17.20
C MET A 206 -5.46 13.86 17.06
N ALA A 207 -5.55 12.56 17.34
CA ALA A 207 -6.81 11.80 17.39
C ALA A 207 -6.56 10.44 18.04
N GLY A 208 -7.60 9.73 18.48
CA GLY A 208 -7.46 8.33 18.93
C GLY A 208 -7.21 7.34 17.78
N GLN A 209 -7.91 7.51 16.65
CA GLN A 209 -7.85 6.59 15.50
C GLN A 209 -6.79 7.03 14.48
N GLN A 210 -5.98 6.09 13.99
CA GLN A 210 -4.88 6.36 13.04
C GLN A 210 -5.31 7.17 11.80
N ARG A 211 -6.41 6.76 11.14
CA ARG A 211 -6.95 7.48 9.96
C ARG A 211 -7.32 8.92 10.26
N LYS A 212 -7.99 9.16 11.40
CA LYS A 212 -8.39 10.49 11.87
C LYS A 212 -7.18 11.36 12.22
N ARG A 213 -6.18 10.73 12.84
CA ARG A 213 -4.89 11.35 13.19
C ARG A 213 -4.17 11.86 11.95
N MET A 214 -4.12 11.04 10.91
CA MET A 214 -3.52 11.40 9.62
C MET A 214 -4.29 12.52 8.90
N GLN A 215 -5.63 12.50 8.94
CA GLN A 215 -6.44 13.60 8.41
C GLN A 215 -6.17 14.93 9.11
N ALA A 216 -6.03 14.91 10.44
CA ALA A 216 -5.66 16.07 11.24
C ALA A 216 -4.23 16.52 10.93
N ALA A 217 -3.28 15.60 10.75
CA ALA A 217 -1.89 15.94 10.43
C ALA A 217 -1.76 16.60 9.05
N ARG A 218 -2.52 16.14 8.06
CA ARG A 218 -2.63 16.79 6.75
C ARG A 218 -3.17 18.20 6.86
N LEU A 219 -4.25 18.38 7.62
CA LEU A 219 -4.85 19.70 7.82
C LEU A 219 -3.89 20.64 8.57
N ALA A 220 -3.17 20.14 9.58
CA ALA A 220 -2.13 20.89 10.28
C ALA A 220 -1.01 21.31 9.33
N LEU A 221 -0.57 20.42 8.45
CA LEU A 221 0.46 20.74 7.45
C LEU A 221 -0.04 21.80 6.45
N CYS A 222 -1.33 21.78 6.08
CA CYS A 222 -1.93 22.87 5.30
C CYS A 222 -1.81 24.22 6.01
N VAL A 223 -2.03 24.26 7.34
CA VAL A 223 -1.85 25.49 8.14
C VAL A 223 -0.39 25.95 8.13
N ALA A 224 0.58 25.02 8.19
CA ALA A 224 1.99 25.35 8.06
C ALA A 224 2.32 25.98 6.70
N PHE A 225 1.79 25.42 5.60
CA PHE A 225 1.92 26.00 4.25
C PHE A 225 1.28 27.39 4.14
N ALA A 226 0.14 27.61 4.79
CA ALA A 226 -0.49 28.94 4.81
C ALA A 226 0.41 29.96 5.54
N ALA A 227 1.05 29.54 6.64
CA ALA A 227 1.94 30.40 7.43
C ALA A 227 3.23 30.81 6.71
N THR A 228 3.70 30.03 5.72
CA THR A 228 4.83 30.44 4.86
C THR A 228 4.45 31.42 3.76
N GLY A 229 3.15 31.73 3.61
CA GLY A 229 2.64 32.65 2.58
C GLY A 229 2.59 32.06 1.17
N GLN A 230 2.84 30.76 1.00
CA GLN A 230 2.96 30.14 -0.33
C GLN A 230 1.62 29.87 -1.05
N ALA A 231 0.47 30.16 -0.44
CA ALA A 231 -0.81 29.81 -1.05
C ALA A 231 -1.99 30.77 -0.79
N PRO A 232 -1.86 32.04 -1.21
CA PRO A 232 -2.91 33.03 -1.03
C PRO A 232 -4.23 32.69 -1.74
N GLU A 233 -4.14 32.00 -2.88
CA GLU A 233 -5.31 31.69 -3.72
C GLU A 233 -6.20 30.63 -3.10
N ILE A 234 -5.62 29.61 -2.46
CA ILE A 234 -6.36 28.47 -1.91
C ILE A 234 -7.11 28.89 -0.66
N VAL A 235 -6.47 29.70 0.19
CA VAL A 235 -7.11 30.26 1.38
C VAL A 235 -8.31 31.14 0.99
N SER A 236 -8.25 31.81 -0.16
CA SER A 236 -9.38 32.58 -0.69
C SER A 236 -10.54 31.72 -1.23
N ARG A 237 -10.29 30.46 -1.61
CA ARG A 237 -11.32 29.54 -2.12
C ARG A 237 -12.04 28.76 -1.03
N SER A 238 -11.38 28.54 0.12
CA SER A 238 -11.92 27.78 1.25
C SER A 238 -12.11 28.69 2.47
N PRO A 239 -13.30 29.29 2.68
CA PRO A 239 -13.54 30.21 3.79
C PRO A 239 -13.43 29.52 5.17
N ASP A 240 -13.80 28.24 5.25
CA ASP A 240 -13.66 27.46 6.48
C ASP A 240 -12.18 27.29 6.84
N PHE A 241 -11.32 27.04 5.85
CA PHE A 241 -9.88 26.94 6.06
C PHE A 241 -9.27 28.28 6.45
N MET A 242 -9.76 29.38 5.86
CA MET A 242 -9.37 30.73 6.27
C MET A 242 -9.71 31.01 7.74
N GLN A 243 -10.89 30.61 8.21
CA GLN A 243 -11.26 30.73 9.63
C GLN A 243 -10.37 29.89 10.52
N LEU A 244 -9.99 28.68 10.09
CA LEU A 244 -9.05 27.84 10.82
C LEU A 244 -7.66 28.51 10.92
N CYS A 245 -7.14 29.08 9.83
CA CYS A 245 -5.87 29.82 9.85
C CYS A 245 -5.92 31.05 10.74
N GLN A 246 -7.05 31.77 10.77
CA GLN A 246 -7.26 32.91 11.67
C GLN A 246 -7.26 32.49 13.14
N ARG A 247 -7.90 31.36 13.47
CA ARG A 247 -7.86 30.78 14.82
C ARG A 247 -6.47 30.34 15.24
N ALA A 248 -5.65 29.93 14.28
CA ALA A 248 -4.24 29.58 14.51
C ALA A 248 -3.31 30.80 14.50
N ASP A 249 -3.82 32.03 14.58
CA ASP A 249 -3.01 33.27 14.54
C ASP A 249 -2.05 33.37 13.34
N VAL A 250 -2.41 32.76 12.20
CA VAL A 250 -1.61 32.87 10.98
C VAL A 250 -1.87 34.23 10.35
N SER A 251 -0.88 35.12 10.40
CA SER A 251 -0.98 36.41 9.72
C SER A 251 -1.03 36.22 8.21
N MET A 252 -2.17 36.56 7.62
CA MET A 252 -2.39 36.55 6.17
C MET A 252 -2.15 37.94 5.54
N GLU A 253 -1.40 38.82 6.21
CA GLU A 253 -1.08 40.17 5.71
C GLU A 253 -0.25 40.09 4.42
N GLY A 254 -0.94 40.25 3.29
CA GLY A 254 -0.38 40.08 1.95
C GLY A 254 -1.39 39.54 0.94
N LEU A 255 -2.53 39.01 1.39
CA LEU A 255 -3.62 38.62 0.50
C LEU A 255 -4.27 39.86 -0.13
N PRO A 256 -4.36 39.95 -1.48
CA PRO A 256 -5.22 40.95 -2.09
C PRO A 256 -6.65 40.71 -1.57
N ALA A 257 -7.25 41.73 -0.95
CA ALA A 257 -8.62 41.66 -0.44
C ALA A 257 -9.50 40.96 -1.48
N ALA A 258 -10.02 39.77 -1.11
CA ALA A 258 -10.69 38.87 -2.04
C ALA A 258 -11.73 39.66 -2.82
N SER A 259 -11.49 39.90 -4.11
CA SER A 259 -12.45 40.58 -4.97
C SER A 259 -13.64 39.62 -5.13
N SER A 260 -14.67 39.82 -4.32
CA SER A 260 -15.96 39.15 -4.40
C SER A 260 -16.53 39.35 -5.81
N GLY A 261 -16.27 38.43 -6.75
CA GLY A 261 -16.67 38.71 -8.13
C GLY A 261 -16.44 37.69 -9.22
N ARG A 262 -15.71 36.58 -9.01
CA ARG A 262 -15.66 35.51 -10.03
C ARG A 262 -16.59 34.37 -9.65
N LYS A 263 -17.88 34.62 -9.92
CA LYS A 263 -18.90 33.59 -10.08
C LYS A 263 -18.35 32.56 -11.09
N TRP A 264 -17.94 31.39 -10.60
CA TRP A 264 -17.69 30.23 -11.46
C TRP A 264 -19.00 29.86 -12.13
N LYS A 265 -19.21 30.37 -13.35
CA LYS A 265 -20.34 29.96 -14.20
C LYS A 265 -20.12 28.49 -14.56
N LYS A 266 -20.85 27.61 -13.86
CA LYS A 266 -21.28 26.31 -14.41
C LYS A 266 -21.96 26.59 -15.74
N ALA A 267 -21.24 26.41 -16.85
CA ALA A 267 -21.83 26.32 -18.16
C ALA A 267 -22.40 24.89 -18.35
N ASN A 268 -23.48 24.59 -17.63
CA ASN A 268 -24.55 23.67 -18.06
C ASN A 268 -25.65 23.65 -16.97
N ALA A 269 -26.56 24.62 -17.03
CA ALA A 269 -27.92 24.58 -16.49
C ALA A 269 -28.50 26.00 -16.52
N LYS A 270 -29.12 26.33 -17.64
CA LYS A 270 -30.14 27.38 -17.79
C LYS A 270 -31.32 26.62 -18.41
N GLU A 271 -32.55 26.66 -17.94
CA GLU A 271 -33.33 27.78 -17.41
C GLU A 271 -34.40 27.28 -16.44
N ASN A 272 -34.59 27.94 -15.30
CA ASN A 272 -35.81 28.67 -14.94
C ASN A 272 -35.79 29.05 -13.45
N GLY A 273 -36.19 30.29 -13.17
CA GLY A 273 -36.17 30.87 -11.84
C GLY A 273 -37.37 30.42 -11.01
N HIS A 274 -37.11 29.95 -9.79
CA HIS A 274 -38.06 29.98 -8.69
C HIS A 274 -37.27 29.79 -7.40
N SER A 275 -37.02 30.85 -6.63
CA SER A 275 -36.03 30.81 -5.53
C SER A 275 -36.63 30.51 -4.15
N GLU A 276 -37.94 30.36 -4.03
CA GLU A 276 -38.61 30.06 -2.74
C GLU A 276 -39.20 28.64 -2.68
N GLU A 277 -39.31 27.94 -3.82
CA GLU A 277 -39.82 26.55 -3.89
C GLU A 277 -38.70 25.49 -3.67
N TRP A 278 -37.43 25.88 -3.77
CA TRP A 278 -36.29 24.95 -3.73
C TRP A 278 -36.00 24.33 -2.36
N ASN A 279 -36.47 24.95 -1.27
CA ASN A 279 -36.19 24.44 0.07
C ASN A 279 -37.13 23.27 0.46
N GLU A 280 -38.32 23.21 -0.13
CA GLU A 280 -39.23 22.06 -0.01
C GLU A 280 -38.84 20.94 -0.97
N ASP A 281 -38.43 21.27 -2.20
CA ASP A 281 -38.04 20.27 -3.20
C ASP A 281 -36.72 19.56 -2.84
N TRP A 282 -35.79 20.23 -2.14
CA TRP A 282 -34.58 19.59 -1.61
C TRP A 282 -34.89 18.63 -0.44
N LYS A 283 -35.86 18.98 0.43
CA LYS A 283 -36.30 18.10 1.52
C LYS A 283 -37.04 16.88 0.97
N ASN A 284 -37.96 17.09 0.02
CA ASN A 284 -38.69 16.02 -0.66
C ASN A 284 -37.75 15.13 -1.48
N GLY A 285 -36.72 15.70 -2.12
CA GLY A 285 -35.68 14.95 -2.83
C GLY A 285 -34.83 14.07 -1.91
N LYS A 286 -34.57 14.52 -0.67
CA LYS A 286 -33.79 13.75 0.32
C LYS A 286 -34.59 12.58 0.90
N GLU A 287 -35.90 12.72 1.08
CA GLU A 287 -36.79 11.62 1.47
C GLU A 287 -36.99 10.63 0.33
N ASN A 288 -37.27 11.12 -0.88
CA ASN A 288 -37.45 10.28 -2.07
C ASN A 288 -36.17 9.48 -2.41
N TRP A 289 -34.98 10.04 -2.19
CA TRP A 289 -33.73 9.29 -2.38
C TRP A 289 -33.57 8.12 -1.41
N LYS A 290 -34.01 8.27 -0.15
CA LYS A 290 -33.96 7.19 0.85
C LYS A 290 -34.93 6.07 0.50
N ASP A 291 -36.13 6.42 0.06
CA ASP A 291 -37.15 5.43 -0.32
C ASP A 291 -36.75 4.67 -1.59
N ARG A 292 -36.20 5.36 -2.59
CA ARG A 292 -35.70 4.72 -3.83
C ARG A 292 -34.52 3.79 -3.57
N LYS A 293 -33.68 4.10 -2.57
CA LYS A 293 -32.57 3.24 -2.14
C LYS A 293 -33.08 2.00 -1.37
N LYS A 294 -34.16 2.16 -0.60
CA LYS A 294 -34.81 1.06 0.12
C LYS A 294 -35.53 0.12 -0.85
N GLU A 295 -36.24 0.65 -1.83
CA GLU A 295 -36.95 -0.11 -2.86
C GLU A 295 -35.98 -0.95 -3.72
N LYS A 296 -34.90 -0.34 -4.21
CA LYS A 296 -33.83 -1.08 -4.93
C LYS A 296 -33.19 -2.18 -4.07
N LYS A 297 -33.04 -1.96 -2.77
CA LYS A 297 -32.48 -2.97 -1.87
C LYS A 297 -33.42 -4.17 -1.70
N GLU A 298 -34.73 -3.94 -1.68
CA GLU A 298 -35.72 -5.02 -1.58
C GLU A 298 -35.94 -5.73 -2.92
N GLU A 299 -35.86 -5.02 -4.05
CA GLU A 299 -35.87 -5.59 -5.39
C GLU A 299 -34.66 -6.51 -5.60
N TRP A 300 -33.46 -6.04 -5.26
CA TRP A 300 -32.24 -6.84 -5.30
C TRP A 300 -32.31 -8.08 -4.38
N LYS A 301 -32.87 -7.96 -3.18
CA LYS A 301 -33.08 -9.11 -2.28
C LYS A 301 -34.06 -10.14 -2.86
N LYS A 302 -35.09 -9.70 -3.60
CA LYS A 302 -36.05 -10.61 -4.25
C LYS A 302 -35.39 -11.34 -5.40
N GLU A 303 -34.71 -10.62 -6.28
CA GLU A 303 -33.96 -11.19 -7.41
C GLU A 303 -32.92 -12.21 -6.91
N TRP A 304 -32.16 -11.85 -5.88
CA TRP A 304 -31.18 -12.74 -5.26
C TRP A 304 -31.81 -13.99 -4.63
N LYS A 305 -33.02 -13.87 -4.03
CA LYS A 305 -33.75 -15.02 -3.47
C LYS A 305 -34.37 -15.92 -4.54
N GLU A 306 -34.82 -15.39 -5.66
CA GLU A 306 -35.35 -16.19 -6.77
C GLU A 306 -34.22 -16.92 -7.50
N GLU A 307 -33.11 -16.23 -7.79
CA GLU A 307 -31.92 -16.85 -8.40
C GLU A 307 -31.34 -17.98 -7.52
N TRP A 308 -31.41 -17.83 -6.19
CA TRP A 308 -31.01 -18.88 -5.24
C TRP A 308 -31.99 -20.05 -5.11
N LYS A 309 -33.26 -19.86 -5.46
CA LYS A 309 -34.25 -20.95 -5.44
C LYS A 309 -34.23 -21.77 -6.72
N GLU A 310 -33.83 -21.16 -7.84
CA GLU A 310 -33.86 -21.81 -9.15
C GLU A 310 -32.60 -22.64 -9.43
N LYS A 311 -31.49 -22.37 -8.73
CA LYS A 311 -30.28 -23.20 -8.78
C LYS A 311 -30.15 -24.02 -7.51
N ASP A 312 -30.57 -25.28 -7.55
CA ASP A 312 -30.23 -26.27 -6.53
C ASP A 312 -28.75 -26.69 -6.68
N TRP A 313 -27.86 -25.72 -6.52
CA TRP A 313 -26.42 -25.84 -6.72
C TRP A 313 -25.79 -26.93 -5.86
N LYS A 314 -26.46 -27.35 -4.77
CA LYS A 314 -26.05 -28.46 -3.92
C LYS A 314 -26.21 -29.82 -4.61
N GLU A 315 -27.23 -29.99 -5.44
CA GLU A 315 -27.45 -31.21 -6.22
C GLU A 315 -26.43 -31.31 -7.37
N ASP A 316 -26.22 -30.22 -8.10
CA ASP A 316 -25.27 -30.18 -9.21
C ASP A 316 -23.82 -30.32 -8.72
N TRP A 317 -23.45 -29.63 -7.63
CA TRP A 317 -22.13 -29.78 -7.04
C TRP A 317 -21.86 -31.19 -6.51
N LYS A 318 -22.88 -31.86 -5.93
CA LYS A 318 -22.75 -33.26 -5.50
C LYS A 318 -22.56 -34.22 -6.68
N LYS A 319 -23.19 -33.95 -7.83
CA LYS A 319 -23.02 -34.76 -9.04
C LYS A 319 -21.62 -34.62 -9.61
N ASP A 320 -21.14 -33.39 -9.76
CA ASP A 320 -19.80 -33.12 -10.30
C ASP A 320 -18.71 -33.68 -9.40
N TRP A 321 -18.81 -33.45 -8.08
CA TRP A 321 -17.85 -33.98 -7.12
C TRP A 321 -17.78 -35.51 -7.11
N LYS A 322 -18.94 -36.18 -7.25
CA LYS A 322 -19.00 -37.65 -7.26
C LYS A 322 -18.46 -38.25 -8.56
N LYS A 323 -18.56 -37.51 -9.67
CA LYS A 323 -17.96 -37.88 -10.95
C LYS A 323 -16.43 -37.80 -10.85
N ASP A 324 -15.90 -36.65 -10.43
CA ASP A 324 -14.45 -36.43 -10.28
C ASP A 324 -13.82 -37.44 -9.30
N TRP A 325 -14.53 -37.80 -8.23
CA TRP A 325 -14.07 -38.81 -7.28
C TRP A 325 -13.96 -40.21 -7.89
N ASN A 326 -14.86 -40.57 -8.82
CA ASN A 326 -14.81 -41.87 -9.48
C ASN A 326 -13.72 -41.91 -10.56
N ASP A 327 -13.57 -40.85 -11.36
CA ASP A 327 -12.50 -40.73 -12.37
C ASP A 327 -11.13 -40.85 -11.69
N TRP A 328 -10.91 -40.15 -10.57
CA TRP A 328 -9.67 -40.26 -9.78
C TRP A 328 -9.41 -41.68 -9.26
N LYS A 329 -10.47 -42.43 -8.96
CA LYS A 329 -10.36 -43.79 -8.43
C LYS A 329 -10.03 -44.81 -9.52
N GLU A 330 -10.51 -44.58 -10.74
CA GLU A 330 -10.15 -45.38 -11.92
C GLU A 330 -8.70 -45.12 -12.34
N GLU A 331 -8.26 -43.85 -12.41
CA GLU A 331 -6.86 -43.51 -12.73
C GLU A 331 -5.86 -44.14 -11.73
N ARG A 332 -6.23 -44.22 -10.45
CA ARG A 332 -5.38 -44.83 -9.42
C ARG A 332 -5.42 -46.36 -9.42
N ALA A 333 -6.46 -46.96 -9.99
CA ALA A 333 -6.51 -48.41 -10.17
C ALA A 333 -5.61 -48.88 -11.33
N GLU A 334 -5.18 -47.97 -12.21
CA GLU A 334 -4.38 -48.26 -13.40
C GLU A 334 -2.87 -47.97 -13.27
N GLY A 335 -2.32 -47.61 -12.09
CA GLY A 335 -0.85 -47.53 -11.89
C GLY A 335 -0.39 -47.22 -10.46
N PRO A 336 0.76 -47.76 -9.97
CA PRO A 336 2.08 -47.51 -10.58
C PRO A 336 3.07 -48.71 -10.59
N GLU A 337 2.62 -49.97 -10.51
CA GLU A 337 3.57 -51.11 -10.51
C GLU A 337 4.20 -51.40 -11.89
N ALA A 338 3.64 -50.87 -12.99
CA ALA A 338 4.17 -51.12 -14.33
C ALA A 338 5.22 -50.08 -14.82
N GLU A 339 5.25 -48.87 -14.24
CA GLU A 339 6.19 -47.81 -14.67
C GLU A 339 7.53 -47.84 -13.92
N ALA A 340 7.57 -48.40 -12.71
CA ALA A 340 8.81 -48.50 -11.93
C ALA A 340 9.84 -49.43 -12.60
N ASP A 341 9.39 -50.55 -13.19
CA ASP A 341 10.27 -51.52 -13.85
C ASP A 341 10.86 -51.02 -15.18
N ALA A 342 10.26 -50.00 -15.81
CA ALA A 342 10.76 -49.44 -17.06
C ALA A 342 11.90 -48.43 -16.86
N ILE A 343 11.88 -47.69 -15.75
CA ILE A 343 12.86 -46.63 -15.46
C ILE A 343 14.21 -47.23 -15.04
N ASP A 344 14.20 -48.33 -14.28
CA ASP A 344 15.43 -49.00 -13.85
C ASP A 344 16.21 -49.61 -15.04
N ALA A 345 15.50 -50.04 -16.10
CA ALA A 345 16.13 -50.57 -17.31
C ALA A 345 16.82 -49.48 -18.16
N GLU A 346 16.29 -48.25 -18.20
CA GLU A 346 16.92 -47.15 -18.94
C GLU A 346 18.18 -46.60 -18.24
N ILE A 347 18.19 -46.60 -16.90
CA ILE A 347 19.35 -46.12 -16.12
C ILE A 347 20.55 -47.05 -16.29
N GLU A 348 20.33 -48.36 -16.35
CA GLU A 348 21.40 -49.35 -16.55
C GLU A 348 22.00 -49.29 -17.97
N ALA A 349 21.17 -49.01 -18.98
CA ALA A 349 21.62 -48.84 -20.36
C ALA A 349 22.46 -47.56 -20.56
N ALA A 350 22.11 -46.46 -19.90
CA ALA A 350 22.84 -45.20 -19.98
C ALA A 350 24.23 -45.27 -19.31
N ALA A 351 24.36 -46.03 -18.21
CA ALA A 351 25.63 -46.23 -17.53
C ALA A 351 26.66 -47.02 -18.36
N ALA A 352 26.20 -47.95 -19.21
CA ALA A 352 27.08 -48.74 -20.06
C ALA A 352 27.68 -47.93 -21.23
N ALA A 353 26.94 -46.93 -21.76
CA ALA A 353 27.40 -46.09 -22.86
C ALA A 353 28.50 -45.10 -22.43
N ALA A 354 28.41 -44.56 -21.22
CA ALA A 354 29.37 -43.56 -20.72
C ALA A 354 30.78 -44.12 -20.47
N ALA A 355 30.94 -45.45 -20.36
CA ALA A 355 32.23 -46.09 -20.12
C ALA A 355 33.10 -46.23 -21.39
N GLN A 356 32.55 -46.01 -22.60
CA GLN A 356 33.27 -46.22 -23.86
C GLN A 356 33.94 -44.97 -24.43
N ASP A 357 33.58 -43.76 -23.98
CA ASP A 357 34.06 -42.50 -24.58
C ASP A 357 35.23 -41.82 -23.85
N ALA A 358 35.90 -42.50 -22.90
CA ALA A 358 36.95 -41.90 -22.07
C ALA A 358 38.40 -42.11 -22.56
N GLU A 359 38.65 -42.72 -23.73
CA GLU A 359 40.00 -43.08 -24.18
C GLU A 359 40.30 -42.69 -25.65
N ALA A 360 40.41 -41.39 -25.93
CA ALA A 360 41.17 -40.83 -27.08
C ALA A 360 41.33 -39.31 -26.90
N GLU A 361 42.46 -38.82 -26.37
CA GLU A 361 43.66 -38.37 -27.10
C GLU A 361 43.63 -36.87 -27.48
N ALA A 362 44.67 -36.15 -27.04
CA ALA A 362 44.98 -34.74 -27.28
C ALA A 362 46.29 -34.65 -28.13
N PRO A 363 46.90 -33.47 -28.35
CA PRO A 363 46.48 -32.32 -29.18
C PRO A 363 47.54 -31.97 -30.25
N ALA A 364 47.21 -31.12 -31.25
CA ALA A 364 48.22 -30.46 -32.07
C ALA A 364 47.74 -29.10 -32.64
N ALA A 365 48.50 -28.04 -32.37
CA ALA A 365 48.55 -26.78 -33.11
C ALA A 365 49.87 -26.75 -33.94
N PRO A 366 50.27 -25.68 -34.68
CA PRO A 366 49.62 -24.41 -35.08
C PRO A 366 49.82 -24.07 -36.60
N ALA A 367 49.19 -23.00 -37.13
CA ALA A 367 49.77 -22.08 -38.15
C ALA A 367 48.77 -21.00 -38.66
N GLU A 368 49.19 -19.74 -38.60
CA GLU A 368 48.78 -18.59 -39.44
C GLU A 368 49.43 -18.70 -40.85
N PRO A 369 48.93 -18.08 -41.97
CA PRO A 369 48.89 -16.61 -42.12
C PRO A 369 47.85 -15.97 -43.10
N GLU A 370 47.77 -14.63 -42.98
CA GLU A 370 47.58 -13.56 -44.00
C GLU A 370 46.40 -13.53 -45.02
N ALA A 371 45.66 -12.41 -44.94
CA ALA A 371 45.26 -11.45 -45.99
C ALA A 371 44.62 -11.91 -47.32
N GLU A 372 43.39 -11.45 -47.61
CA GLU A 372 43.05 -10.47 -48.68
C GLU A 372 41.54 -10.45 -49.03
N ALA A 373 41.10 -9.25 -49.42
CA ALA A 373 39.97 -8.91 -50.31
C ALA A 373 38.52 -8.90 -49.77
N GLU A 374 38.08 -7.69 -49.42
CA GLU A 374 36.68 -7.25 -49.40
C GLU A 374 36.02 -7.34 -50.79
N MET A 375 34.85 -7.97 -50.87
CA MET A 375 33.81 -7.69 -51.86
C MET A 375 32.45 -7.66 -51.14
N PRO A 376 31.55 -6.69 -51.43
CA PRO A 376 30.24 -6.62 -50.79
C PRO A 376 29.30 -7.71 -51.32
N GLU A 377 28.95 -8.63 -50.42
CA GLU A 377 27.96 -9.69 -50.61
C GLU A 377 26.54 -9.09 -50.66
N PRO A 378 25.68 -9.49 -51.63
CA PRO A 378 24.33 -8.95 -51.75
C PRO A 378 23.44 -9.43 -50.60
N GLU A 379 22.71 -8.50 -49.98
CA GLU A 379 21.76 -8.73 -48.88
C GLU A 379 20.82 -9.92 -49.19
N ALA A 380 21.16 -11.08 -48.63
CA ALA A 380 20.30 -12.25 -48.63
C ALA A 380 19.10 -11.99 -47.72
N VAL A 381 17.92 -11.91 -48.33
CA VAL A 381 16.65 -11.97 -47.62
C VAL A 381 16.64 -13.24 -46.78
N PRO A 382 16.56 -13.18 -45.45
CA PRO A 382 16.63 -14.38 -44.62
C PRO A 382 15.44 -15.27 -44.95
N GLU A 383 15.74 -16.50 -45.39
CA GLU A 383 14.72 -17.54 -45.54
C GLU A 383 13.98 -17.71 -44.21
N PRO A 384 12.64 -17.81 -44.22
CA PRO A 384 11.86 -17.95 -43.01
C PRO A 384 12.27 -19.24 -42.29
N ALA A 385 12.89 -19.07 -41.12
CA ALA A 385 13.41 -20.16 -40.32
C ALA A 385 12.35 -21.29 -40.18
N PRO A 386 12.78 -22.56 -40.30
CA PRO A 386 11.87 -23.69 -40.19
C PRO A 386 11.13 -23.62 -38.86
N LYS A 387 9.79 -23.60 -38.93
CA LYS A 387 8.90 -23.61 -37.75
C LYS A 387 9.19 -24.88 -36.96
N ARG A 388 10.01 -24.75 -35.91
CA ARG A 388 10.22 -25.82 -34.94
C ARG A 388 8.86 -26.15 -34.31
N PRO A 389 8.51 -27.44 -34.14
CA PRO A 389 7.31 -27.81 -33.38
C PRO A 389 7.47 -27.26 -31.96
N ARG A 390 6.69 -26.22 -31.66
CA ARG A 390 6.70 -25.52 -30.39
C ARG A 390 5.85 -26.36 -29.43
N MET A 391 6.51 -27.09 -28.53
CA MET A 391 5.81 -27.80 -27.47
C MET A 391 5.36 -26.78 -26.43
N GLU A 392 4.07 -26.43 -26.46
CA GLU A 392 3.44 -25.47 -25.57
C GLU A 392 3.47 -25.98 -24.12
N LYS A 393 4.49 -25.59 -23.34
CA LYS A 393 4.50 -25.86 -21.90
C LYS A 393 3.62 -24.81 -21.20
N PRO A 394 2.52 -25.22 -20.52
CA PRO A 394 1.73 -24.30 -19.72
C PRO A 394 2.54 -23.81 -18.52
N ILE A 395 2.27 -22.57 -18.08
CA ILE A 395 2.90 -22.00 -16.89
C ILE A 395 2.59 -22.89 -15.67
N PRO A 396 3.60 -23.32 -14.89
CA PRO A 396 3.39 -24.09 -13.66
C PRO A 396 2.39 -23.40 -12.73
N ARG A 397 1.38 -24.14 -12.27
CA ARG A 397 0.31 -23.61 -11.42
C ARG A 397 0.59 -23.87 -9.95
N ASP A 398 0.17 -22.92 -9.13
CA ASP A 398 0.25 -22.96 -7.67
C ASP A 398 1.69 -23.09 -7.13
N SER A 399 2.69 -22.68 -7.93
CA SER A 399 4.12 -22.68 -7.61
C SER A 399 4.72 -21.28 -7.81
N PRO A 400 5.67 -20.85 -6.96
CA PRO A 400 6.33 -19.56 -7.09
C PRO A 400 7.25 -19.53 -8.32
N LEU A 401 7.09 -18.53 -9.17
CA LEU A 401 7.93 -18.31 -10.36
C LEU A 401 8.54 -16.92 -10.30
N TRP A 402 9.86 -16.82 -10.47
CA TRP A 402 10.56 -15.54 -10.50
C TRP A 402 10.60 -14.99 -11.92
N LEU A 403 10.29 -13.71 -12.07
CA LEU A 403 10.25 -13.01 -13.35
C LEU A 403 11.09 -11.73 -13.25
N PHE A 404 11.96 -11.53 -14.23
CA PHE A 404 12.71 -10.30 -14.40
C PHE A 404 12.14 -9.49 -15.56
N VAL A 405 11.72 -8.25 -15.29
CA VAL A 405 11.19 -7.35 -16.32
C VAL A 405 12.27 -6.34 -16.69
N GLU A 406 12.93 -6.55 -17.83
CA GLU A 406 14.10 -5.76 -18.25
C GLU A 406 13.76 -4.28 -18.47
N ASN A 407 12.58 -3.99 -19.03
CA ASN A 407 12.09 -2.63 -19.27
C ASN A 407 10.76 -2.46 -18.55
N PRO A 408 10.71 -1.90 -17.33
CA PRO A 408 9.46 -1.75 -16.62
C PRO A 408 8.57 -0.73 -17.37
N PRO A 409 7.26 -1.01 -17.55
CA PRO A 409 6.32 0.00 -18.03
C PRO A 409 6.33 1.20 -17.08
N LYS A 410 5.87 2.36 -17.57
CA LYS A 410 5.85 3.62 -16.79
C LYS A 410 5.15 3.46 -15.43
N GLU A 411 4.15 2.59 -15.35
CA GLU A 411 3.45 2.22 -14.11
C GLU A 411 4.32 1.54 -13.05
N LEU A 412 5.35 0.81 -13.48
CA LEU A 412 6.30 0.10 -12.64
C LEU A 412 7.64 0.87 -12.53
N GLU A 413 7.69 2.11 -13.00
CA GLU A 413 8.87 2.97 -12.83
C GLU A 413 9.10 3.23 -11.32
N GLY A 414 10.29 2.88 -10.84
CA GLY A 414 10.65 2.97 -9.43
C GLY A 414 10.36 1.71 -8.58
N TYR A 415 9.78 0.66 -9.17
CA TYR A 415 9.63 -0.65 -8.54
C TYR A 415 10.81 -1.57 -8.85
N ILE A 416 11.05 -2.57 -8.01
CA ILE A 416 12.08 -3.60 -8.26
C ILE A 416 11.70 -4.43 -9.49
N LEU A 417 12.66 -4.65 -10.40
CA LEU A 417 12.46 -5.35 -11.68
C LEU A 417 12.26 -6.87 -11.52
N GLU A 418 12.81 -7.43 -10.45
CA GLU A 418 12.61 -8.82 -10.05
C GLU A 418 11.30 -8.94 -9.26
N THR A 419 10.36 -9.71 -9.79
CA THR A 419 9.03 -9.90 -9.21
C THR A 419 8.65 -11.38 -9.17
N LEU A 420 7.73 -11.71 -8.25
CA LEU A 420 7.19 -13.04 -8.08
C LEU A 420 5.86 -13.15 -8.84
N VAL A 421 5.75 -14.21 -9.63
CA VAL A 421 4.57 -14.59 -10.40
C VAL A 421 3.92 -15.79 -9.73
N MET A 422 2.61 -15.69 -9.50
CA MET A 422 1.79 -16.80 -9.02
C MET A 422 0.68 -17.08 -10.04
N ALA A 423 0.76 -18.24 -10.68
CA ALA A 423 -0.23 -18.70 -11.65
C ALA A 423 -1.21 -19.66 -10.98
N SER A 424 -2.52 -19.39 -11.07
CA SER A 424 -3.55 -20.15 -10.35
C SER A 424 -4.69 -20.59 -11.26
N ASN A 425 -5.13 -21.84 -11.04
CA ASN A 425 -6.40 -22.33 -11.57
C ASN A 425 -7.58 -22.13 -10.59
N GLY A 426 -7.33 -21.60 -9.39
CA GLY A 426 -8.34 -21.40 -8.34
C GLY A 426 -8.82 -22.68 -7.62
N GLY A 427 -8.30 -23.84 -8.01
CA GLY A 427 -8.77 -25.15 -7.53
C GLY A 427 -7.90 -25.77 -6.43
N LYS A 428 -6.62 -26.03 -6.70
CA LYS A 428 -5.79 -26.93 -5.88
C LYS A 428 -5.46 -26.38 -4.49
N ARG A 429 -5.03 -25.12 -4.41
CA ARG A 429 -4.63 -24.46 -3.15
C ARG A 429 -5.61 -23.38 -2.70
N ARG A 430 -6.90 -23.72 -2.60
CA ARG A 430 -7.93 -22.71 -2.26
C ARG A 430 -7.71 -22.04 -0.90
N SER A 431 -7.18 -22.77 0.09
CA SER A 431 -6.82 -22.25 1.43
C SER A 431 -5.77 -21.13 1.33
N LEU A 432 -4.69 -21.37 0.58
CA LEU A 432 -3.62 -20.41 0.33
C LEU A 432 -4.15 -19.07 -0.18
N TYR A 433 -5.00 -19.07 -1.21
CA TYR A 433 -5.58 -17.84 -1.76
C TYR A 433 -6.60 -17.16 -0.85
N ALA A 434 -7.26 -17.92 0.03
CA ALA A 434 -8.18 -17.36 1.01
C ALA A 434 -7.44 -16.63 2.14
N GLN A 435 -6.21 -17.05 2.44
CA GLN A 435 -5.34 -16.42 3.45
C GLN A 435 -4.56 -15.21 2.92
N ALA A 436 -4.48 -15.01 1.60
CA ALA A 436 -3.66 -13.96 0.98
C ALA A 436 -3.93 -12.54 1.53
N ASP A 437 -5.20 -12.16 1.74
CA ASP A 437 -5.54 -10.84 2.28
C ASP A 437 -5.15 -10.70 3.76
N GLY A 438 -5.31 -11.75 4.56
CA GLY A 438 -4.94 -11.77 5.98
C GLY A 438 -3.43 -11.73 6.17
N ALA A 439 -2.68 -12.50 5.38
CA ALA A 439 -1.23 -12.49 5.39
C ALA A 439 -0.67 -11.14 4.91
N LEU A 440 -1.24 -10.55 3.85
CA LEU A 440 -0.86 -9.20 3.40
C LEU A 440 -1.09 -8.16 4.50
N GLN A 441 -2.23 -8.25 5.20
CA GLN A 441 -2.57 -7.39 6.33
C GLN A 441 -1.62 -7.59 7.53
N ALA A 442 -1.17 -8.82 7.78
CA ALA A 442 -0.18 -9.11 8.83
C ALA A 442 1.20 -8.54 8.48
N VAL A 443 1.64 -8.68 7.22
CA VAL A 443 2.95 -8.22 6.75
C VAL A 443 3.04 -6.69 6.63
N LEU A 444 2.01 -6.04 6.11
CA LEU A 444 2.02 -4.58 5.90
C LEU A 444 1.33 -3.77 7.00
N GLY A 445 0.62 -4.41 7.92
CA GLY A 445 -0.21 -3.70 8.90
C GLY A 445 -1.19 -2.74 8.22
N SER A 446 -1.25 -1.49 8.67
CA SER A 446 -2.15 -0.48 8.09
C SER A 446 -1.86 -0.15 6.61
N ALA A 447 -0.62 -0.37 6.15
CA ALA A 447 -0.21 -0.08 4.77
C ALA A 447 -0.79 -1.08 3.75
N ALA A 448 -1.40 -2.20 4.20
CA ALA A 448 -2.10 -3.11 3.31
C ALA A 448 -3.25 -2.43 2.53
N SER A 449 -3.82 -1.36 3.09
CA SER A 449 -4.86 -0.56 2.43
C SER A 449 -4.35 0.32 1.28
N GLU A 450 -3.04 0.54 1.19
CA GLU A 450 -2.37 1.28 0.10
C GLU A 450 -2.07 0.38 -1.10
N VAL A 451 -2.18 -0.94 -0.94
CA VAL A 451 -1.96 -1.89 -2.02
C VAL A 451 -3.04 -1.76 -3.07
N THR A 452 -2.62 -1.45 -4.29
CA THR A 452 -3.52 -1.35 -5.45
C THR A 452 -3.40 -2.61 -6.30
N CYS A 453 -4.54 -3.14 -6.77
CA CYS A 453 -4.58 -4.23 -7.72
C CYS A 453 -5.09 -3.71 -9.06
N ARG A 454 -4.24 -3.76 -10.09
CA ARG A 454 -4.58 -3.36 -11.45
C ARG A 454 -4.66 -4.60 -12.34
N ASP A 455 -5.84 -4.84 -12.89
CA ASP A 455 -6.02 -5.87 -13.91
C ASP A 455 -5.34 -5.35 -15.19
N ALA A 456 -4.32 -6.07 -15.64
CA ALA A 456 -3.51 -5.68 -16.79
C ALA A 456 -3.55 -6.82 -17.80
N ASP A 457 -3.89 -6.48 -19.03
CA ASP A 457 -3.66 -7.34 -20.17
C ASP A 457 -2.28 -7.06 -20.75
N ALA A 458 -1.80 -7.95 -21.62
CA ALA A 458 -0.52 -7.72 -22.30
C ALA A 458 -0.56 -6.45 -23.17
N SER A 459 -1.75 -5.91 -23.49
CA SER A 459 -1.86 -4.63 -24.19
C SER A 459 -1.55 -3.43 -23.28
N ALA A 460 -1.95 -3.47 -22.00
CA ALA A 460 -1.66 -2.42 -21.04
C ALA A 460 -0.22 -2.47 -20.50
N CYS A 461 0.37 -3.66 -20.39
CA CYS A 461 1.76 -3.85 -19.94
C CYS A 461 2.49 -4.87 -20.84
N PRO A 462 2.88 -4.48 -22.07
CA PRO A 462 3.44 -5.39 -23.06
C PRO A 462 4.78 -6.00 -22.64
N GLU A 463 5.57 -5.30 -21.83
CA GLU A 463 6.84 -5.79 -21.31
C GLU A 463 6.62 -6.93 -20.32
N VAL A 464 5.63 -6.80 -19.43
CA VAL A 464 5.23 -7.87 -18.50
C VAL A 464 4.61 -9.04 -19.26
N GLY A 465 3.72 -8.77 -20.22
CA GLY A 465 3.11 -9.81 -21.05
C GLY A 465 4.15 -10.60 -21.87
N SER A 466 5.16 -9.92 -22.40
CA SER A 466 6.27 -10.55 -23.14
C SER A 466 7.14 -11.41 -22.22
N ALA A 467 7.42 -10.93 -21.01
CA ALA A 467 8.18 -11.69 -20.02
C ALA A 467 7.39 -12.95 -19.54
N LEU A 468 6.08 -12.83 -19.30
CA LEU A 468 5.21 -13.98 -18.98
C LEU A 468 5.14 -15.00 -20.13
N LYS A 469 5.20 -14.54 -21.38
CA LYS A 469 5.24 -15.40 -22.56
C LYS A 469 6.52 -16.24 -22.67
N LEU A 470 7.60 -15.83 -22.01
CA LEU A 470 8.82 -16.65 -21.89
C LEU A 470 8.63 -17.79 -20.87
N LEU A 471 7.74 -17.61 -19.88
CA LEU A 471 7.40 -18.65 -18.90
C LEU A 471 6.38 -19.67 -19.43
N GLY A 472 5.56 -19.29 -20.41
CA GLY A 472 4.62 -20.20 -21.08
C GLY A 472 4.11 -19.66 -22.41
N ASP A 473 3.83 -20.54 -23.36
CA ASP A 473 3.53 -20.14 -24.74
C ASP A 473 2.16 -19.46 -24.92
N LYS A 474 1.25 -19.68 -23.98
CA LYS A 474 -0.09 -19.12 -24.00
C LYS A 474 -0.14 -17.81 -23.22
N GLU A 475 -0.61 -16.75 -23.89
CA GLU A 475 -0.90 -15.47 -23.25
C GLU A 475 -2.11 -15.61 -22.33
N GLU A 476 -1.92 -15.29 -21.05
CA GLU A 476 -2.95 -15.37 -20.04
C GLU A 476 -3.16 -14.01 -19.38
N PRO A 477 -4.40 -13.65 -19.02
CA PRO A 477 -4.66 -12.40 -18.32
C PRO A 477 -3.96 -12.42 -16.95
N PHE A 478 -3.48 -11.25 -16.52
CA PHE A 478 -2.77 -11.10 -15.26
C PHE A 478 -3.25 -9.87 -14.47
N THR A 479 -2.91 -9.83 -13.19
CA THR A 479 -3.15 -8.68 -12.31
C THR A 479 -1.86 -8.33 -11.61
N LEU A 480 -1.56 -7.05 -11.53
CA LEU A 480 -0.44 -6.49 -10.78
C LEU A 480 -0.95 -6.02 -9.43
N ALA A 481 -0.36 -6.51 -8.34
CA ALA A 481 -0.53 -5.96 -7.00
C ALA A 481 0.70 -5.12 -6.68
N MET A 482 0.51 -3.84 -6.38
CA MET A 482 1.60 -2.88 -6.17
C MET A 482 1.52 -2.30 -4.76
N SER A 483 2.66 -2.31 -4.05
CA SER A 483 2.84 -1.60 -2.78
C SER A 483 3.75 -0.40 -3.02
N PRO A 484 3.21 0.83 -3.08
CA PRO A 484 4.02 2.04 -3.22
C PRO A 484 4.99 2.23 -2.06
N THR A 485 4.60 1.83 -0.85
CA THR A 485 5.38 1.98 0.39
C THR A 485 6.70 1.20 0.37
N ARG A 486 6.72 0.03 -0.28
CA ARG A 486 7.89 -0.86 -0.37
C ARG A 486 8.52 -0.88 -1.76
N SER A 487 7.96 -0.16 -2.73
CA SER A 487 8.35 -0.22 -4.14
C SER A 487 8.40 -1.66 -4.69
N LEU A 488 7.47 -2.51 -4.24
CA LEU A 488 7.35 -3.91 -4.66
C LEU A 488 6.07 -4.13 -5.47
N CYS A 489 6.16 -5.02 -6.46
CA CYS A 489 5.01 -5.49 -7.22
C CYS A 489 4.97 -7.01 -7.25
N GLY A 490 3.79 -7.61 -7.18
CA GLY A 490 3.56 -9.05 -7.34
C GLY A 490 2.56 -9.32 -8.46
N ILE A 491 2.78 -10.39 -9.22
CA ILE A 491 1.97 -10.73 -10.40
C ILE A 491 1.12 -11.97 -10.13
N GLY A 492 -0.17 -11.88 -10.45
CA GLY A 492 -1.11 -13.00 -10.38
C GLY A 492 -1.72 -13.34 -11.73
N VAL A 493 -1.58 -14.58 -12.18
CA VAL A 493 -2.06 -15.08 -13.48
C VAL A 493 -3.16 -16.11 -13.28
N ALA A 494 -4.35 -15.89 -13.86
CA ALA A 494 -5.51 -16.78 -13.72
C ALA A 494 -6.64 -16.38 -14.67
N ALA A 495 -7.55 -17.31 -15.00
CA ALA A 495 -8.68 -17.03 -15.88
C ALA A 495 -9.66 -15.99 -15.31
N THR A 496 -9.92 -16.02 -13.99
CA THR A 496 -10.90 -15.13 -13.35
C THR A 496 -10.23 -13.99 -12.60
N ARG A 497 -10.81 -12.78 -12.70
CA ARG A 497 -10.26 -11.56 -12.09
C ARG A 497 -10.06 -11.67 -10.56
N GLN A 498 -10.97 -12.34 -9.86
CA GLN A 498 -10.87 -12.51 -8.40
C GLN A 498 -9.69 -13.42 -8.02
N VAL A 499 -9.48 -14.52 -8.75
CA VAL A 499 -8.36 -15.43 -8.49
C VAL A 499 -7.04 -14.74 -8.85
N ARG A 500 -6.97 -13.99 -9.97
CA ARG A 500 -5.80 -13.18 -10.34
C ARG A 500 -5.40 -12.20 -9.25
N SER A 501 -6.38 -11.42 -8.76
CA SER A 501 -6.12 -10.42 -7.73
C SER A 501 -5.60 -11.04 -6.43
N ARG A 502 -6.15 -12.20 -6.02
CA ARG A 502 -5.65 -12.92 -4.83
C ARG A 502 -4.26 -13.51 -5.05
N ALA A 503 -4.00 -14.11 -6.21
CA ALA A 503 -2.68 -14.60 -6.56
C ALA A 503 -1.64 -13.46 -6.59
N ALA A 504 -1.98 -12.30 -7.15
CA ALA A 504 -1.10 -11.13 -7.18
C ALA A 504 -0.78 -10.61 -5.77
N LYS A 505 -1.79 -10.54 -4.89
CA LYS A 505 -1.59 -10.16 -3.48
C LYS A 505 -0.73 -11.17 -2.73
N LEU A 506 -0.91 -12.46 -2.98
CA LEU A 506 -0.07 -13.51 -2.39
C LEU A 506 1.39 -13.36 -2.86
N SER A 507 1.61 -13.13 -4.16
CA SER A 507 2.95 -12.87 -4.70
C SER A 507 3.60 -11.66 -4.02
N LEU A 508 2.85 -10.56 -3.90
CA LEU A 508 3.33 -9.34 -3.25
C LEU A 508 3.63 -9.57 -1.76
N THR A 509 2.74 -10.27 -1.04
CA THR A 509 2.94 -10.62 0.39
C THR A 509 4.24 -11.38 0.58
N THR A 510 4.48 -12.36 -0.30
CA THR A 510 5.67 -13.21 -0.27
C THR A 510 6.94 -12.39 -0.54
N LEU A 511 6.91 -11.50 -1.54
CA LEU A 511 8.02 -10.59 -1.83
C LEU A 511 8.36 -9.68 -0.66
N ILE A 512 7.34 -9.10 0.00
CA ILE A 512 7.56 -8.22 1.15
C ILE A 512 8.17 -9.02 2.30
N ALA A 513 7.67 -10.23 2.59
CA ALA A 513 8.23 -11.08 3.65
C ALA A 513 9.69 -11.47 3.36
N LEU A 514 10.04 -11.80 2.11
CA LEU A 514 11.43 -12.06 1.72
C LEU A 514 12.30 -10.81 1.85
N GLN A 515 11.83 -9.64 1.41
CA GLN A 515 12.56 -8.38 1.56
C GLN A 515 12.79 -8.01 3.02
N MET A 516 11.80 -8.24 3.89
CA MET A 516 11.94 -8.06 5.34
C MET A 516 13.03 -8.96 5.90
N ALA A 517 13.03 -10.24 5.52
CA ALA A 517 14.06 -11.20 5.93
C ALA A 517 15.48 -10.78 5.47
N GLU A 518 15.61 -10.32 4.23
CA GLU A 518 16.88 -9.85 3.65
C GLU A 518 17.41 -8.59 4.37
N ASN A 519 16.50 -7.72 4.82
CA ASN A 519 16.83 -6.52 5.59
C ASN A 519 17.10 -6.80 7.08
N GLY A 520 16.88 -8.04 7.56
CA GLY A 520 16.94 -8.38 8.98
C GLY A 520 15.77 -7.80 9.80
N GLU A 521 14.65 -7.46 9.16
CA GLU A 521 13.38 -7.11 9.82
C GLU A 521 12.67 -8.39 10.29
N ASP A 522 12.03 -8.35 11.45
CA ASP A 522 11.23 -9.47 11.95
C ASP A 522 10.00 -9.68 11.04
N ILE A 523 9.91 -10.86 10.40
CA ILE A 523 8.73 -11.25 9.64
C ILE A 523 7.58 -11.46 10.63
N PRO A 524 6.43 -10.79 10.47
CA PRO A 524 5.31 -10.96 11.38
C PRO A 524 4.81 -12.42 11.39
N ASP A 525 4.23 -12.81 12.53
CA ASP A 525 3.78 -14.18 12.72
C ASP A 525 2.68 -14.56 11.72
N LEU A 526 3.00 -15.50 10.83
CA LEU A 526 2.10 -16.08 9.83
C LEU A 526 1.43 -17.37 10.35
N SER A 527 1.39 -17.61 11.66
CA SER A 527 0.76 -18.81 12.26
C SER A 527 -0.72 -18.97 11.92
N GLU A 528 -1.44 -17.86 11.69
CA GLU A 528 -2.84 -17.87 11.22
C GLU A 528 -2.96 -18.17 9.71
N ALA A 529 -1.85 -18.08 8.97
CA ALA A 529 -1.74 -18.24 7.53
C ALA A 529 -0.69 -19.29 7.15
N THR A 530 -0.80 -20.49 7.72
CA THR A 530 0.20 -21.57 7.58
C THR A 530 0.54 -21.92 6.14
N GLU A 531 -0.43 -21.90 5.22
CA GLU A 531 -0.21 -22.22 3.81
C GLU A 531 0.64 -21.13 3.13
N VAL A 532 0.46 -19.87 3.55
CA VAL A 532 1.28 -18.75 3.07
C VAL A 532 2.70 -18.87 3.59
N ALA A 533 2.89 -19.34 4.83
CA ALA A 533 4.23 -19.62 5.37
C ALA A 533 4.94 -20.75 4.61
N ASP A 534 4.23 -21.84 4.30
CA ASP A 534 4.78 -22.93 3.47
C ASP A 534 5.14 -22.42 2.06
N PHE A 535 4.27 -21.62 1.45
CA PHE A 535 4.52 -21.01 0.14
C PHE A 535 5.69 -20.01 0.15
N LEU A 536 5.91 -19.29 1.26
CA LEU A 536 7.06 -18.40 1.43
C LEU A 536 8.37 -19.18 1.39
N GLU A 537 8.44 -20.32 2.06
CA GLU A 537 9.60 -21.21 2.01
C GLU A 537 9.81 -21.81 0.61
N GLU A 538 8.73 -22.22 -0.08
CA GLU A 538 8.80 -22.63 -1.49
C GLU A 538 9.39 -21.51 -2.38
N ALA A 539 8.95 -20.26 -2.18
CA ALA A 539 9.43 -19.12 -2.95
C ALA A 539 10.90 -18.81 -2.68
N ARG A 540 11.37 -18.97 -1.44
CA ARG A 540 12.78 -18.84 -1.07
C ARG A 540 13.62 -19.91 -1.77
N VAL A 541 13.20 -21.18 -1.72
CA VAL A 541 13.90 -22.28 -2.40
C VAL A 541 13.95 -22.05 -3.92
N ALA A 542 12.85 -21.57 -4.52
CA ALA A 542 12.81 -21.23 -5.93
C ALA A 542 13.76 -20.07 -6.29
N LYS A 543 13.90 -19.07 -5.40
CA LYS A 543 14.84 -17.95 -5.58
C LYS A 543 16.28 -18.44 -5.53
N ASP A 544 16.59 -19.25 -4.52
CA ASP A 544 17.92 -19.83 -4.34
C ASP A 544 18.30 -20.69 -5.56
N ALA A 545 17.37 -21.51 -6.07
CA ALA A 545 17.61 -22.31 -7.26
C ALA A 545 17.95 -21.45 -8.50
N LEU A 546 17.29 -20.31 -8.68
CA LEU A 546 17.55 -19.37 -9.77
C LEU A 546 18.93 -18.71 -9.66
N LEU A 547 19.38 -18.41 -8.43
CA LEU A 547 20.71 -17.79 -8.21
C LEU A 547 21.88 -18.76 -8.46
N HIS A 548 21.61 -20.07 -8.44
CA HIS A 548 22.63 -21.11 -8.66
C HIS A 548 22.58 -21.74 -10.07
N SER A 549 21.58 -21.38 -10.89
CA SER A 549 21.49 -21.77 -12.32
C SER A 549 22.19 -20.75 -13.20
#